data_AF-A0A4P7DRN7-F1
#
_entry.id   AF-A0A4P7DRN7-F1
#
_cell.length_a   1.000
_cell.length_b   1.000
_cell.length_c   1.000
_cell.angle_alpha   90.00
_cell.angle_beta   90.00
_cell.angle_gamma   90.00
#
_symmetry.space_group_name_H-M   'P 1'
#
loop_
_entity.id
_entity.type
_entity.pdbx_description
1 polymer ?
#
loop_
_entity_poly.entity_id
_entity_poly.type
_entity_poly.pdbx_seq_one_letter_code
_entity_poly.pdbx_strand_id
1 'polypeptide(L)'
;MNEKEIKALIYLLDDPDTDIFREIEHKLITCGPEVIPLLESSWESSFDPLSQSRIENIVHKIQFDQVKNDLQLWKLNNAEDLLEGLLIINRYQYPNLNDEQVYVQLAELRRNAWYHLMYDMSPVEKVKLLNNIIFREFGLSGNTTNYHDPQNSFIHKVLESKKGNPISLACIYALVAQKLDIPIFGVNLPKHFVLAYADGDNQDKVLFYINVFNRGQIMREEDIFAFLRQLNLPLSDEYTLPCDNLAIIRRVLRNLIAAYDHVDNAEKKLEVELMLQLISSVEG
;
A
#
# COMPACT_ATOMS: atom_id res chain seq x y z
N MET A 1 16.33 28.63 -0.44
CA MET A 1 16.05 29.65 0.59
C MET A 1 16.99 29.38 1.76
N ASN A 2 17.50 30.37 2.48
CA ASN A 2 18.39 30.09 3.62
C ASN A 2 17.58 29.80 4.90
N GLU A 3 18.18 29.14 5.89
CA GLU A 3 17.52 28.75 7.14
C GLU A 3 16.91 29.95 7.91
N LYS A 4 17.55 31.13 7.82
CA LYS A 4 17.07 32.36 8.48
C LYS A 4 15.78 32.89 7.84
N GLU A 5 15.69 32.84 6.53
CA GLU A 5 14.49 33.22 5.77
C GLU A 5 13.32 32.28 6.10
N ILE A 6 13.57 30.97 6.19
CA ILE A 6 12.54 30.00 6.59
C ILE A 6 12.03 30.28 8.00
N LYS A 7 12.93 30.50 8.96
CA LYS A 7 12.54 30.85 10.34
C LYS A 7 11.74 32.15 10.43
N ALA A 8 12.09 33.15 9.61
CA ALA A 8 11.33 34.40 9.53
C ALA A 8 9.92 34.17 8.98
N LEU A 9 9.76 33.34 7.95
CA LEU A 9 8.45 32.97 7.40
C LEU A 9 7.59 32.21 8.43
N ILE A 10 8.21 31.29 9.17
CA ILE A 10 7.50 30.51 10.21
C ILE A 10 7.01 31.43 11.34
N TYR A 11 7.81 32.42 11.76
CA TYR A 11 7.39 33.39 12.78
C TYR A 11 6.17 34.25 12.36
N LEU A 12 5.98 34.42 11.05
CA LEU A 12 4.84 35.16 10.50
C LEU A 12 3.58 34.28 10.33
N LEU A 13 3.65 32.98 10.68
CA LEU A 13 2.47 32.09 10.63
C LEU A 13 1.43 32.44 11.70
N ASP A 14 1.80 33.20 12.73
CA ASP A 14 0.91 33.65 13.80
C ASP A 14 0.11 34.92 13.38
N ASP A 15 0.39 35.49 12.20
CA ASP A 15 -0.24 36.72 11.73
C ASP A 15 -1.75 36.53 11.50
N PRO A 16 -2.63 37.40 12.06
CA PRO A 16 -4.07 37.30 11.86
C PRO A 16 -4.51 37.61 10.42
N ASP A 17 -3.68 38.25 9.61
CA ASP A 17 -3.95 38.51 8.20
C ASP A 17 -3.91 37.21 7.38
N THR A 18 -5.06 36.87 6.79
CA THR A 18 -5.24 35.63 6.05
C THR A 18 -4.60 35.65 4.67
N ASP A 19 -4.40 36.82 4.06
CA ASP A 19 -3.75 36.94 2.75
C ASP A 19 -2.23 36.80 2.89
N ILE A 20 -1.65 37.41 3.94
CA ILE A 20 -0.24 37.20 4.31
C ILE A 20 0.03 35.73 4.61
N PHE A 21 -0.83 35.09 5.41
CA PHE A 21 -0.71 33.66 5.70
C PHE A 21 -0.70 32.80 4.43
N ARG A 22 -1.60 33.06 3.47
CA ARG A 22 -1.66 32.31 2.20
C ARG A 22 -0.39 32.43 1.37
N GLU A 23 0.21 33.61 1.31
CA GLU A 23 1.49 33.79 0.62
C GLU A 23 2.63 33.02 1.29
N ILE A 24 2.66 33.03 2.63
CA ILE A 24 3.67 32.30 3.41
C ILE A 24 3.49 30.79 3.24
N GLU A 25 2.26 30.30 3.38
CA GLU A 25 1.90 28.90 3.16
C GLU A 25 2.38 28.42 1.79
N HIS A 26 2.06 29.16 0.72
CA HIS A 26 2.49 28.80 -0.63
C HIS A 26 4.01 28.75 -0.76
N LYS A 27 4.74 29.73 -0.18
CA LYS A 27 6.22 29.74 -0.20
C LYS A 27 6.82 28.55 0.52
N LEU A 28 6.29 28.19 1.70
CA LEU A 28 6.75 27.05 2.48
C LEU A 28 6.48 25.73 1.77
N ILE A 29 5.29 25.56 1.18
CA ILE A 29 4.96 24.38 0.37
C ILE A 29 5.90 24.26 -0.83
N THR A 30 6.20 25.37 -1.51
CA THR A 30 7.12 25.40 -2.67
C THR A 30 8.55 24.99 -2.29
N CYS A 31 8.96 25.16 -1.03
CA CYS A 31 10.28 24.72 -0.56
C CYS A 31 10.36 23.18 -0.39
N GLY A 32 9.23 22.49 -0.32
CA GLY A 32 9.19 21.03 -0.23
C GLY A 32 9.64 20.48 1.14
N PRO A 33 10.05 19.20 1.21
CA PRO A 33 10.27 18.50 2.48
C PRO A 33 11.43 19.05 3.34
N GLU A 34 12.34 19.84 2.75
CA GLU A 34 13.49 20.41 3.46
C GLU A 34 13.08 21.35 4.61
N VAL A 35 11.88 21.94 4.57
CA VAL A 35 11.39 22.84 5.63
C VAL A 35 10.69 22.13 6.78
N ILE A 36 10.34 20.84 6.63
CA ILE A 36 9.57 20.09 7.64
C ILE A 36 10.26 20.07 9.01
N PRO A 37 11.57 19.78 9.15
CA PRO A 37 12.21 19.76 10.47
C PRO A 37 12.15 21.10 11.21
N LEU A 38 12.18 22.21 10.45
CA LEU A 38 12.05 23.55 11.03
C LEU A 38 10.60 23.84 11.45
N LEU A 39 9.62 23.41 10.65
CA LEU A 39 8.21 23.50 10.97
C LEU A 39 7.86 22.69 12.22
N GLU A 40 8.32 21.44 12.32
CA GLU A 40 8.12 20.58 13.50
C GLU A 40 8.76 21.19 14.75
N SER A 41 10.00 21.69 14.66
CA SER A 41 10.66 22.38 15.77
C SER A 41 9.89 23.64 16.23
N SER A 42 9.31 24.39 15.30
CA SER A 42 8.48 25.55 15.62
C SER A 42 7.12 25.16 16.19
N TRP A 43 6.54 24.05 15.74
CA TRP A 43 5.31 23.50 16.31
C TRP A 43 5.50 23.09 17.77
N GLU A 44 6.60 22.40 18.10
CA GLU A 44 6.93 21.97 19.47
C GLU A 44 7.14 23.15 20.44
N SER A 45 7.60 24.30 19.93
CA SER A 45 7.88 25.49 20.73
C SER A 45 6.74 26.51 20.73
N SER A 46 5.74 26.36 19.87
CA SER A 46 4.57 27.23 19.83
C SER A 46 3.52 26.83 20.87
N PHE A 47 2.93 27.81 21.53
CA PHE A 47 1.81 27.64 22.46
C PHE A 47 0.48 28.15 21.87
N ASP A 48 0.50 28.64 20.64
CA ASP A 48 -0.68 29.18 19.96
C ASP A 48 -1.38 28.09 19.11
N PRO A 49 -2.65 27.76 19.39
CA PRO A 49 -3.37 26.71 18.67
C PRO A 49 -3.57 26.98 17.18
N LEU A 50 -3.73 28.24 16.78
CA LEU A 50 -3.91 28.60 15.36
C LEU A 50 -2.63 28.29 14.58
N SER A 51 -1.49 28.68 15.14
CA SER A 51 -0.18 28.51 14.54
C SER A 51 0.22 27.04 14.47
N GLN A 52 -0.07 26.26 15.52
CA GLN A 52 0.09 24.80 15.50
C GLN A 52 -0.72 24.15 14.37
N SER A 53 -2.01 24.49 14.25
CA SER A 53 -2.88 23.97 13.18
C SER A 53 -2.40 24.38 11.78
N ARG A 54 -1.94 25.62 11.61
CA ARG A 54 -1.36 26.12 10.35
C ARG A 54 -0.12 25.33 9.96
N ILE A 55 0.78 25.09 10.91
CA ILE A 55 1.99 24.29 10.68
C ILE A 55 1.64 22.85 10.30
N GLU A 56 0.72 22.21 11.03
CA GLU A 56 0.25 20.85 10.73
C GLU A 56 -0.28 20.74 9.30
N ASN A 57 -1.12 21.70 8.88
CA ASN A 57 -1.67 21.74 7.52
C ASN A 57 -0.58 21.92 6.45
N ILE A 58 0.41 22.78 6.70
CA ILE A 58 1.54 22.99 5.77
C ILE A 58 2.36 21.71 5.64
N VAL A 59 2.72 21.08 6.77
CA VAL A 59 3.48 19.83 6.80
C VAL A 59 2.73 18.73 6.05
N HIS A 60 1.43 18.56 6.32
CA HIS A 60 0.58 17.58 5.64
C HIS A 60 0.53 17.81 4.12
N LYS A 61 0.34 19.07 3.68
CA LYS A 61 0.34 19.42 2.24
C LYS A 61 1.67 19.06 1.56
N ILE A 62 2.81 19.40 2.19
CA ILE A 62 4.14 19.07 1.66
C ILE A 62 4.32 17.56 1.55
N GLN A 63 3.96 16.82 2.59
CA GLN A 63 4.08 15.35 2.61
C GLN A 63 3.17 14.69 1.57
N PHE A 64 1.94 15.18 1.42
CA PHE A 64 1.01 14.67 0.42
C PHE A 64 1.47 14.98 -1.00
N ASP A 65 2.03 16.17 -1.26
CA ASP A 65 2.67 16.50 -2.54
C ASP A 65 3.84 15.56 -2.84
N GLN A 66 4.67 15.24 -1.85
CA GLN A 66 5.74 14.27 -2.01
C GLN A 66 5.21 12.88 -2.38
N VAL A 67 4.20 12.39 -1.67
CA VAL A 67 3.59 11.08 -1.95
C VAL A 67 3.00 11.00 -3.35
N LYS A 68 2.34 12.06 -3.82
CA LYS A 68 1.81 12.14 -5.19
C LYS A 68 2.95 12.07 -6.23
N ASN A 69 4.02 12.84 -6.01
CA ASN A 69 5.19 12.84 -6.90
C ASN A 69 5.87 11.46 -6.93
N ASP A 70 6.12 10.85 -5.77
CA ASP A 70 6.72 9.52 -5.66
C ASP A 70 5.86 8.47 -6.39
N LEU A 71 4.53 8.53 -6.22
CA LEU A 71 3.61 7.59 -6.85
C LEU A 71 3.59 7.71 -8.37
N GLN A 72 3.70 8.93 -8.91
CA GLN A 72 3.83 9.16 -10.35
C GLN A 72 5.17 8.67 -10.87
N LEU A 73 6.27 8.96 -10.18
CA LEU A 73 7.61 8.50 -10.55
C LEU A 73 7.70 6.96 -10.54
N TRP A 74 7.11 6.32 -9.53
CA TRP A 74 7.01 4.86 -9.44
C TRP A 74 6.25 4.29 -10.64
N LYS A 75 5.08 4.84 -10.98
CA LYS A 75 4.30 4.41 -12.15
C LYS A 75 5.11 4.50 -13.45
N LEU A 76 5.91 5.55 -13.62
CA LEU A 76 6.67 5.79 -14.84
C LEU A 76 7.94 4.95 -14.95
N ASN A 77 8.65 4.75 -13.83
CA ASN A 77 10.03 4.26 -13.87
C ASN A 77 10.26 2.94 -13.13
N ASN A 78 9.39 2.55 -12.19
CA ASN A 78 9.63 1.39 -11.32
C ASN A 78 8.37 0.61 -10.93
N ALA A 79 7.35 0.58 -11.81
CA ALA A 79 6.09 -0.11 -11.51
C ALA A 79 6.26 -1.62 -11.26
N GLU A 80 7.36 -2.23 -11.69
CA GLU A 80 7.72 -3.62 -11.43
C GLU A 80 8.05 -3.90 -9.95
N ASP A 81 8.43 -2.88 -9.16
CA ASP A 81 8.63 -3.02 -7.71
C ASP A 81 7.33 -2.77 -6.94
N LEU A 82 6.59 -3.84 -6.67
CA LEU A 82 5.35 -3.77 -5.90
C LEU A 82 5.56 -3.24 -4.47
N LEU A 83 6.69 -3.58 -3.82
CA LEU A 83 6.92 -3.17 -2.43
C LEU A 83 7.14 -1.67 -2.34
N GLU A 84 7.87 -1.08 -3.29
CA GLU A 84 8.04 0.37 -3.34
C GLU A 84 6.69 1.09 -3.49
N GLY A 85 5.84 0.64 -4.43
CA GLY A 85 4.50 1.20 -4.62
C GLY A 85 3.65 1.12 -3.36
N LEU A 86 3.74 0.02 -2.61
CA LEU A 86 3.07 -0.13 -1.33
C LEU A 86 3.66 0.84 -0.28
N LEU A 87 4.98 0.95 -0.15
CA LEU A 87 5.63 1.84 0.81
C LEU A 87 5.28 3.31 0.57
N ILE A 88 5.16 3.74 -0.70
CA ILE A 88 4.66 5.09 -1.05
C ILE A 88 3.25 5.31 -0.50
N ILE A 89 2.34 4.33 -0.65
CA ILE A 89 1.00 4.39 -0.03
C ILE A 89 1.08 4.45 1.49
N ASN A 90 2.06 3.78 2.13
CA ASN A 90 2.18 3.82 3.59
C ASN A 90 2.64 5.21 4.06
N ARG A 91 3.54 5.87 3.32
CA ARG A 91 4.01 7.23 3.62
C ARG A 91 2.92 8.30 3.58
N TYR A 92 1.81 8.06 2.86
CA TYR A 92 0.61 8.90 2.96
C TYR A 92 0.12 9.06 4.40
N GLN A 93 0.03 7.96 5.14
CA GLN A 93 -0.47 7.98 6.51
C GLN A 93 0.65 8.04 7.56
N TYR A 94 1.85 7.58 7.21
CA TYR A 94 3.02 7.49 8.10
C TYR A 94 4.26 8.07 7.40
N PRO A 95 4.38 9.40 7.32
CA PRO A 95 5.47 10.07 6.60
C PRO A 95 6.87 9.68 7.10
N ASN A 96 6.98 9.44 8.41
CA ASN A 96 8.23 9.06 9.09
C ASN A 96 8.40 7.53 9.21
N LEU A 97 7.75 6.75 8.33
CA LEU A 97 7.88 5.29 8.30
C LEU A 97 9.35 4.88 8.15
N ASN A 98 9.80 3.95 8.99
CA ASN A 98 11.07 3.27 8.80
C ASN A 98 10.88 2.08 7.84
N ASP A 99 11.11 2.32 6.55
CA ASP A 99 11.01 1.29 5.51
C ASP A 99 11.89 0.05 5.81
N GLU A 100 13.04 0.23 6.48
CA GLU A 100 13.96 -0.88 6.84
C GLU A 100 13.27 -1.96 7.67
N GLN A 101 12.35 -1.57 8.57
CA GLN A 101 11.61 -2.54 9.38
C GLN A 101 10.72 -3.44 8.52
N VAL A 102 10.10 -2.89 7.48
CA VAL A 102 9.28 -3.66 6.53
C VAL A 102 10.15 -4.63 5.74
N TYR A 103 11.30 -4.16 5.24
CA TYR A 103 12.26 -5.01 4.52
C TYR A 103 12.78 -6.16 5.38
N VAL A 104 13.13 -5.89 6.64
CA VAL A 104 13.62 -6.90 7.59
C VAL A 104 12.55 -7.96 7.82
N GLN A 105 11.31 -7.58 8.12
CA GLN A 105 10.23 -8.54 8.36
C GLN A 105 9.94 -9.44 7.14
N LEU A 106 9.92 -8.87 5.93
CA LEU A 106 9.77 -9.66 4.70
C LEU A 106 10.98 -10.58 4.44
N ALA A 107 12.19 -10.11 4.74
CA ALA A 107 13.41 -10.90 4.61
C ALA A 107 13.43 -12.07 5.60
N GLU A 108 12.90 -11.91 6.81
CA GLU A 108 12.76 -12.98 7.80
C GLU A 108 11.76 -14.06 7.34
N LEU A 109 10.59 -13.65 6.85
CA LEU A 109 9.61 -14.56 6.25
C LEU A 109 10.23 -15.37 5.09
N ARG A 110 10.92 -14.67 4.18
CA ARG A 110 11.64 -15.28 3.07
C ARG A 110 12.70 -16.27 3.55
N ARG A 111 13.51 -15.89 4.52
CA ARG A 111 14.58 -16.72 5.08
C ARG A 111 14.01 -18.00 5.69
N ASN A 112 12.93 -17.89 6.46
CA ASN A 112 12.26 -19.04 7.06
C ASN A 112 11.73 -20.00 5.99
N ALA A 113 11.13 -19.47 4.92
CA ALA A 113 10.67 -20.28 3.79
C ALA A 113 11.82 -20.94 3.03
N TRP A 114 12.90 -20.20 2.78
CA TRP A 114 14.07 -20.72 2.10
C TRP A 114 14.72 -21.90 2.83
N TYR A 115 14.83 -21.85 4.17
CA TYR A 115 15.42 -22.94 4.96
C TYR A 115 14.71 -24.30 4.80
N HIS A 116 13.42 -24.27 4.51
CA HIS A 116 12.58 -25.46 4.37
C HIS A 116 12.28 -25.81 2.91
N LEU A 117 12.67 -24.96 1.95
CA LEU A 117 12.39 -25.15 0.54
C LEU A 117 13.33 -26.22 -0.03
N MET A 118 12.75 -27.28 -0.60
CA MET A 118 13.51 -28.31 -1.32
C MET A 118 13.34 -28.15 -2.83
N TYR A 119 14.39 -28.49 -3.59
CA TYR A 119 14.44 -28.28 -5.04
C TYR A 119 13.33 -29.00 -5.80
N ASP A 120 12.98 -30.21 -5.36
CA ASP A 120 12.03 -31.12 -6.00
C ASP A 120 10.57 -30.95 -5.51
N MET A 121 10.29 -29.95 -4.67
CA MET A 121 8.92 -29.68 -4.23
C MET A 121 8.00 -29.36 -5.40
N SER A 122 6.87 -30.05 -5.44
CA SER A 122 5.76 -29.70 -6.33
C SER A 122 5.19 -28.30 -6.00
N PRO A 123 4.51 -27.63 -6.96
CA PRO A 123 3.81 -26.38 -6.72
C PRO A 123 2.91 -26.38 -5.47
N VAL A 124 2.19 -27.47 -5.24
CA VAL A 124 1.29 -27.62 -4.08
C VAL A 124 2.07 -27.72 -2.77
N GLU A 125 3.22 -28.41 -2.75
CA GLU A 125 4.09 -28.49 -1.58
C GLU A 125 4.70 -27.14 -1.24
N LYS A 126 5.17 -26.39 -2.24
CA LYS A 126 5.67 -25.01 -2.07
C LYS A 126 4.61 -24.11 -1.44
N VAL A 127 3.36 -24.18 -1.91
CA VAL A 127 2.25 -23.40 -1.35
C VAL A 127 1.89 -23.84 0.07
N LYS A 128 1.89 -25.15 0.36
CA LYS A 128 1.69 -25.64 1.74
C LYS A 128 2.78 -25.15 2.69
N LEU A 129 4.04 -25.13 2.23
CA LEU A 129 5.16 -24.59 3.00
C LEU A 129 4.96 -23.10 3.30
N LEU A 130 4.71 -22.28 2.26
CA LEU A 130 4.46 -20.85 2.42
C LEU A 130 3.25 -20.59 3.33
N ASN A 131 2.16 -21.34 3.18
CA ASN A 131 0.98 -21.23 4.04
C ASN A 131 1.29 -21.52 5.51
N ASN A 132 2.12 -22.53 5.79
CA ASN A 132 2.55 -22.84 7.14
C ASN A 132 3.35 -21.68 7.74
N ILE A 133 4.31 -21.15 7.00
CA ILE A 133 5.18 -20.08 7.50
C ILE A 133 4.43 -18.76 7.67
N ILE A 134 3.66 -18.35 6.66
CA ILE A 134 2.98 -17.06 6.66
C ILE A 134 1.79 -17.05 7.64
N PHE A 135 0.93 -18.08 7.61
CA PHE A 135 -0.31 -18.07 8.37
C PHE A 135 -0.22 -18.75 9.73
N ARG A 136 0.63 -19.80 9.89
CA ARG A 136 0.72 -20.53 11.17
C ARG A 136 1.88 -20.03 12.04
N GLU A 137 3.09 -19.93 11.49
CA GLU A 137 4.26 -19.54 12.28
C GLU A 137 4.33 -18.03 12.48
N PHE A 138 4.27 -17.25 11.40
CA PHE A 138 4.26 -15.80 11.47
C PHE A 138 2.92 -15.28 12.04
N GLY A 139 1.81 -15.96 11.73
CA GLY A 139 0.50 -15.70 12.32
C GLY A 139 -0.34 -14.68 11.55
N LEU A 140 -0.01 -14.42 10.29
CA LEU A 140 -0.78 -13.51 9.45
C LEU A 140 -2.22 -14.00 9.29
N SER A 141 -3.20 -13.11 9.31
CA SER A 141 -4.60 -13.48 9.14
C SER A 141 -5.48 -12.32 8.67
N GLY A 142 -6.65 -12.67 8.13
CA GLY A 142 -7.68 -11.69 7.81
C GLY A 142 -8.16 -10.94 9.06
N ASN A 143 -8.34 -9.63 8.96
CA ASN A 143 -8.96 -8.83 10.01
C ASN A 143 -10.49 -8.92 9.92
N THR A 144 -11.09 -10.00 10.43
CA THR A 144 -12.55 -10.17 10.39
C THR A 144 -13.29 -9.30 11.40
N THR A 145 -12.62 -8.88 12.48
CA THR A 145 -13.23 -8.06 13.53
C THR A 145 -13.38 -6.61 13.06
N ASN A 146 -12.32 -6.04 12.47
CA ASN A 146 -12.31 -4.67 11.97
C ASN A 146 -12.05 -4.70 10.46
N TYR A 147 -12.96 -5.31 9.70
CA TYR A 147 -12.78 -5.57 8.26
C TYR A 147 -12.55 -4.30 7.43
N HIS A 148 -13.25 -3.21 7.78
CA HIS A 148 -13.17 -1.93 7.09
C HIS A 148 -12.14 -0.95 7.68
N ASP A 149 -11.26 -1.39 8.57
CA ASP A 149 -10.19 -0.54 9.12
C ASP A 149 -9.19 -0.15 8.01
N PRO A 150 -8.94 1.16 7.75
CA PRO A 150 -7.93 1.60 6.78
C PRO A 150 -6.54 1.03 7.04
N GLN A 151 -6.20 0.72 8.29
CA GLN A 151 -4.92 0.12 8.67
C GLN A 151 -4.66 -1.22 7.97
N ASN A 152 -5.72 -1.92 7.56
CA ASN A 152 -5.61 -3.18 6.84
C ASN A 152 -4.98 -3.05 5.44
N SER A 153 -4.86 -1.83 4.91
CA SER A 153 -4.27 -1.53 3.59
C SER A 153 -2.82 -1.04 3.66
N PHE A 154 -2.26 -0.81 4.86
CA PHE A 154 -0.89 -0.36 5.04
C PHE A 154 0.02 -1.54 5.41
N ILE A 155 0.89 -1.97 4.49
CA ILE A 155 1.72 -3.18 4.65
C ILE A 155 2.52 -3.20 5.97
N HIS A 156 3.08 -2.06 6.42
CA HIS A 156 3.81 -2.04 7.70
C HIS A 156 2.90 -2.34 8.90
N LYS A 157 1.65 -1.81 8.91
CA LYS A 157 0.65 -2.14 9.93
C LYS A 157 0.18 -3.57 9.85
N VAL A 158 0.07 -4.12 8.64
CA VAL A 158 -0.32 -5.52 8.47
C VAL A 158 0.77 -6.47 8.97
N LEU A 159 2.05 -6.16 8.75
CA LEU A 159 3.16 -6.94 9.30
C LEU A 159 3.28 -6.81 10.83
N GLU A 160 3.07 -5.61 11.37
CA GLU A 160 3.08 -5.33 12.81
C GLU A 160 1.93 -6.04 13.55
N SER A 161 0.70 -5.83 13.09
CA SER A 161 -0.51 -6.37 13.73
C SER A 161 -0.80 -7.82 13.37
N LYS A 162 -0.18 -8.32 12.29
CA LYS A 162 -0.46 -9.64 11.67
C LYS A 162 -1.91 -9.77 11.20
N LYS A 163 -2.59 -8.63 10.97
CA LYS A 163 -3.98 -8.53 10.53
C LYS A 163 -4.07 -7.64 9.31
N GLY A 164 -4.76 -8.11 8.27
CA GLY A 164 -4.89 -7.33 7.03
C GLY A 164 -6.15 -7.68 6.23
N ASN A 165 -6.36 -6.92 5.16
CA ASN A 165 -7.41 -7.19 4.17
C ASN A 165 -6.90 -8.18 3.10
N PRO A 166 -7.78 -8.74 2.24
CA PRO A 166 -7.37 -9.73 1.26
C PRO A 166 -6.18 -9.31 0.38
N ILE A 167 -6.13 -8.06 -0.08
CA ILE A 167 -5.06 -7.60 -0.99
C ILE A 167 -3.72 -7.44 -0.27
N SER A 168 -3.68 -6.88 0.94
CA SER A 168 -2.43 -6.73 1.69
C SER A 168 -1.82 -8.08 2.04
N LEU A 169 -2.67 -9.05 2.41
CA LEU A 169 -2.24 -10.44 2.65
C LEU A 169 -1.65 -11.06 1.38
N ALA A 170 -2.29 -10.82 0.23
CA ALA A 170 -1.84 -11.31 -1.06
C ALA A 170 -0.50 -10.69 -1.47
N CYS A 171 -0.33 -9.38 -1.28
CA CYS A 171 0.92 -8.67 -1.56
C CYS A 171 2.08 -9.24 -0.73
N ILE A 172 1.92 -9.40 0.59
CA ILE A 172 2.97 -9.98 1.46
C ILE A 172 3.34 -11.38 0.97
N TYR A 173 2.33 -12.21 0.66
CA TYR A 173 2.55 -13.57 0.19
C TYR A 173 3.30 -13.60 -1.15
N ALA A 174 2.85 -12.82 -2.14
CA ALA A 174 3.45 -12.75 -3.46
C ALA A 174 4.89 -12.22 -3.39
N LEU A 175 5.14 -11.16 -2.60
CA LEU A 175 6.48 -10.61 -2.40
C LEU A 175 7.45 -11.66 -1.83
N VAL A 176 7.02 -12.46 -0.85
CA VAL A 176 7.85 -13.55 -0.29
C VAL A 176 8.07 -14.66 -1.31
N ALA A 177 7.02 -15.09 -2.01
CA ALA A 177 7.09 -16.17 -3.00
C ALA A 177 8.00 -15.82 -4.18
N GLN A 178 7.84 -14.62 -4.75
CA GLN A 178 8.62 -14.17 -5.92
C GLN A 178 10.09 -13.97 -5.58
N LYS A 179 10.44 -13.54 -4.36
CA LYS A 179 11.85 -13.48 -3.89
C LYS A 179 12.47 -14.87 -3.65
N LEU A 180 11.71 -15.95 -3.82
CA LEU A 180 12.15 -17.35 -3.79
C LEU A 180 11.98 -18.04 -5.16
N ASP A 181 11.77 -17.26 -6.23
CA ASP A 181 11.52 -17.76 -7.59
C ASP A 181 10.30 -18.69 -7.69
N ILE A 182 9.30 -18.47 -6.83
CA ILE A 182 8.02 -19.17 -6.88
C ILE A 182 7.02 -18.29 -7.64
N PRO A 183 6.50 -18.75 -8.81
CA PRO A 183 5.72 -17.92 -9.75
C PRO A 183 4.28 -17.70 -9.27
N ILE A 184 4.12 -16.93 -8.20
CA ILE A 184 2.83 -16.58 -7.61
C ILE A 184 2.52 -15.11 -7.84
N PHE A 185 1.38 -14.82 -8.44
CA PHE A 185 0.99 -13.48 -8.88
C PHE A 185 -0.43 -13.14 -8.42
N GLY A 186 -0.74 -11.85 -8.27
CA GLY A 186 -2.07 -11.39 -7.89
C GLY A 186 -3.07 -11.50 -9.03
N VAL A 187 -4.31 -11.87 -8.73
CA VAL A 187 -5.44 -11.89 -9.68
C VAL A 187 -6.57 -11.04 -9.14
N ASN A 188 -7.06 -10.12 -9.97
CA ASN A 188 -8.08 -9.15 -9.60
C ASN A 188 -9.50 -9.75 -9.71
N LEU A 189 -9.82 -10.66 -8.80
CA LEU A 189 -11.15 -11.26 -8.74
C LEU A 189 -12.18 -10.29 -8.13
N PRO A 190 -13.34 -10.01 -8.75
CA PRO A 190 -14.33 -9.10 -8.20
C PRO A 190 -14.78 -9.50 -6.78
N LYS A 191 -14.91 -8.51 -5.88
CA LYS A 191 -15.17 -8.67 -4.43
C LYS A 191 -14.10 -9.41 -3.61
N HIS A 192 -13.16 -10.08 -4.26
CA HIS A 192 -12.04 -10.74 -3.61
C HIS A 192 -10.70 -10.19 -4.14
N PHE A 193 -9.62 -10.79 -3.69
CA PHE A 193 -8.32 -10.67 -4.31
C PHE A 193 -7.62 -11.99 -4.00
N VAL A 194 -7.20 -12.70 -5.04
CA VAL A 194 -6.64 -14.05 -4.93
C VAL A 194 -5.26 -14.05 -5.56
N LEU A 195 -4.50 -15.11 -5.32
CA LEU A 195 -3.24 -15.33 -6.05
C LEU A 195 -3.42 -16.47 -7.04
N ALA A 196 -2.69 -16.42 -8.15
CA ALA A 196 -2.50 -17.52 -9.08
C ALA A 196 -1.10 -18.08 -8.93
N TYR A 197 -0.97 -19.40 -8.89
CA TYR A 197 0.29 -20.08 -9.13
C TYR A 197 0.39 -20.31 -10.64
N ALA A 198 1.30 -19.62 -11.32
CA ALA A 198 1.50 -19.77 -12.75
C ALA A 198 2.52 -20.86 -13.09
N ASP A 199 2.49 -21.34 -14.33
CA ASP A 199 3.55 -22.17 -14.88
C ASP A 199 4.84 -21.34 -14.99
N GLY A 200 5.98 -21.93 -14.59
CA GLY A 200 7.26 -21.19 -14.50
C GLY A 200 7.71 -20.57 -15.82
N ASP A 201 7.31 -21.18 -16.94
CA ASP A 201 7.65 -20.74 -18.30
C ASP A 201 6.58 -19.86 -18.95
N ASN A 202 5.37 -19.77 -18.35
CA ASN A 202 4.26 -19.00 -18.91
C ASN A 202 3.30 -18.49 -17.82
N GLN A 203 3.33 -17.19 -17.55
CA GLN A 203 2.49 -16.54 -16.54
C GLN A 203 0.98 -16.65 -16.84
N ASP A 204 0.60 -16.75 -18.12
CA ASP A 204 -0.81 -16.88 -18.54
C ASP A 204 -1.35 -18.29 -18.33
N LYS A 205 -0.49 -19.25 -18.04
CA LYS A 205 -0.88 -20.62 -17.72
C LYS A 205 -0.98 -20.80 -16.21
N VAL A 206 -2.16 -20.51 -15.67
CA VAL A 206 -2.45 -20.69 -14.24
C VAL A 206 -2.66 -22.17 -13.91
N LEU A 207 -1.90 -22.70 -12.95
CA LEU A 207 -2.04 -24.08 -12.47
C LEU A 207 -3.17 -24.22 -11.45
N PHE A 208 -3.28 -23.26 -10.53
CA PHE A 208 -4.34 -23.15 -9.53
C PHE A 208 -4.29 -21.78 -8.85
N TYR A 209 -5.31 -21.49 -8.05
CA TYR A 209 -5.47 -20.23 -7.32
C TYR A 209 -5.33 -20.45 -5.81
N ILE A 210 -5.03 -19.38 -5.08
CA ILE A 210 -4.79 -19.38 -3.64
C ILE A 210 -5.62 -18.27 -3.00
N ASN A 211 -6.53 -18.64 -2.10
CA ASN A 211 -7.27 -17.70 -1.27
C ASN A 211 -6.51 -17.41 0.02
N VAL A 212 -5.73 -16.32 0.01
CA VAL A 212 -4.92 -15.89 1.16
C VAL A 212 -5.77 -15.43 2.36
N PHE A 213 -6.97 -14.92 2.12
CA PHE A 213 -7.87 -14.52 3.21
C PHE A 213 -8.40 -15.75 3.96
N ASN A 214 -8.56 -16.88 3.25
CA ASN A 214 -8.85 -18.19 3.83
C ASN A 214 -7.58 -19.04 4.04
N ARG A 215 -6.53 -18.42 4.63
CA ARG A 215 -5.28 -19.08 5.04
C ARG A 215 -4.58 -19.91 3.95
N GLY A 216 -4.66 -19.42 2.71
CA GLY A 216 -3.99 -20.02 1.55
C GLY A 216 -4.70 -21.26 1.01
N GLN A 217 -6.03 -21.34 1.16
CA GLN A 217 -6.82 -22.39 0.53
C GLN A 217 -6.54 -22.45 -0.97
N ILE A 218 -6.14 -23.62 -1.46
CA ILE A 218 -5.94 -23.89 -2.89
C ILE A 218 -7.32 -24.08 -3.54
N MET A 219 -7.53 -23.39 -4.65
CA MET A 219 -8.75 -23.42 -5.45
C MET A 219 -8.39 -23.76 -6.89
N ARG A 220 -9.23 -24.52 -7.58
CA ARG A 220 -9.07 -24.83 -9.00
C ARG A 220 -9.79 -23.80 -9.87
N GLU A 221 -9.57 -23.89 -11.17
CA GLU A 221 -10.25 -23.03 -12.14
C GLU A 221 -11.77 -23.15 -12.04
N GLU A 222 -12.30 -24.36 -11.81
CA GLU A 222 -13.74 -24.57 -11.70
C GLU A 222 -14.35 -23.82 -10.51
N ASP A 223 -13.60 -23.64 -9.42
CA ASP A 223 -14.02 -22.87 -8.25
C ASP A 223 -14.15 -21.37 -8.59
N ILE A 224 -13.18 -20.82 -9.34
CA ILE A 224 -13.21 -19.43 -9.82
C ILE A 224 -14.39 -19.22 -10.77
N PHE A 225 -14.61 -20.16 -11.70
CA PHE A 225 -15.71 -20.07 -12.67
C PHE A 225 -17.07 -20.16 -11.99
N ALA A 226 -17.22 -21.04 -11.00
CA ALA A 226 -18.43 -21.13 -10.19
C ALA A 226 -18.70 -19.81 -9.44
N PHE A 227 -17.65 -19.21 -8.86
CA PHE A 227 -17.76 -17.92 -8.17
C PHE A 227 -18.19 -16.79 -9.11
N LEU A 228 -17.59 -16.67 -10.30
CA LEU A 228 -17.96 -15.67 -11.30
C LEU A 228 -19.41 -15.83 -11.77
N ARG A 229 -19.85 -17.07 -12.02
CA ARG A 229 -21.24 -17.36 -12.37
C ARG A 229 -22.21 -16.96 -11.27
N GLN A 230 -21.88 -17.21 -10.00
CA GLN A 230 -22.71 -16.79 -8.86
C GLN A 230 -22.86 -15.27 -8.79
N LEU A 231 -21.85 -14.52 -9.23
CA LEU A 231 -21.89 -13.06 -9.32
C LEU A 231 -22.51 -12.53 -10.61
N ASN A 232 -22.97 -13.40 -11.52
CA ASN A 232 -23.42 -13.05 -12.88
C ASN A 232 -22.37 -12.23 -13.66
N LEU A 233 -21.09 -12.56 -13.49
CA LEU A 233 -19.98 -11.93 -14.18
C LEU A 233 -19.46 -12.82 -15.32
N PRO A 234 -18.95 -12.22 -16.42
CA PRO A 234 -18.38 -12.99 -17.50
C PRO A 234 -17.10 -13.69 -17.04
N LEU A 235 -16.76 -14.79 -17.73
CA LEU A 235 -15.42 -15.34 -17.69
C LEU A 235 -14.53 -14.43 -18.55
N SER A 236 -13.63 -13.70 -17.92
CA SER A 236 -12.67 -12.82 -18.60
C SER A 236 -11.29 -13.01 -18.02
N ASP A 237 -10.28 -12.80 -18.86
CA ASP A 237 -8.87 -12.88 -18.48
C ASP A 237 -8.52 -11.93 -17.33
N GLU A 238 -9.21 -10.79 -17.22
CA GLU A 238 -9.07 -9.84 -16.09
C GLU A 238 -9.31 -10.51 -14.72
N TYR A 239 -10.15 -11.55 -14.67
CA TYR A 239 -10.54 -12.22 -13.44
C TYR A 239 -9.83 -13.55 -13.21
N THR A 240 -9.10 -14.05 -14.20
CA THR A 240 -8.49 -15.39 -14.19
C THR A 240 -6.97 -15.35 -14.40
N LEU A 241 -6.42 -14.32 -15.02
CA LEU A 241 -4.99 -14.20 -15.26
C LEU A 241 -4.32 -13.25 -14.25
N PRO A 242 -2.99 -13.40 -14.04
CA PRO A 242 -2.19 -12.46 -13.29
C PRO A 242 -2.41 -11.00 -13.72
N CYS A 243 -2.51 -10.11 -12.74
CA CYS A 243 -2.56 -8.66 -12.95
C CYS A 243 -1.20 -8.01 -12.66
N ASP A 244 -0.94 -6.88 -13.33
CA ASP A 244 0.26 -6.09 -13.09
C ASP A 244 0.22 -5.38 -11.72
N ASN A 245 1.40 -4.96 -11.24
CA ASN A 245 1.50 -4.26 -9.96
C ASN A 245 0.71 -2.95 -9.93
N LEU A 246 0.56 -2.27 -11.08
CA LEU A 246 -0.23 -1.05 -11.19
C LEU A 246 -1.72 -1.32 -10.89
N ALA A 247 -2.27 -2.43 -11.36
CA ALA A 247 -3.61 -2.89 -11.02
C ALA A 247 -3.73 -3.22 -9.52
N ILE A 248 -2.69 -3.83 -8.92
CA ILE A 248 -2.64 -4.09 -7.47
C ILE A 248 -2.70 -2.78 -6.69
N ILE A 249 -1.83 -1.80 -7.00
CA ILE A 249 -1.81 -0.48 -6.32
C ILE A 249 -3.15 0.25 -6.50
N ARG A 250 -3.74 0.25 -7.69
CA ARG A 250 -5.10 0.80 -7.90
C ARG A 250 -6.14 0.14 -7.01
N ARG A 251 -6.06 -1.19 -6.84
CA ARG A 251 -6.98 -1.93 -5.98
C ARG A 251 -6.74 -1.63 -4.49
N VAL A 252 -5.50 -1.45 -4.05
CA VAL A 252 -5.17 -0.99 -2.69
C VAL A 252 -5.79 0.38 -2.41
N LEU A 253 -5.63 1.34 -3.32
CA LEU A 253 -6.23 2.67 -3.19
C LEU A 253 -7.76 2.62 -3.15
N ARG A 254 -8.41 1.81 -4.01
CA ARG A 254 -9.87 1.61 -3.96
C ARG A 254 -10.34 1.02 -2.62
N ASN A 255 -9.58 0.10 -2.05
CA ASN A 255 -9.87 -0.45 -0.73
C ASN A 255 -9.72 0.61 0.38
N LEU A 256 -8.70 1.47 0.30
CA LEU A 256 -8.52 2.61 1.21
C LEU A 256 -9.68 3.62 1.10
N ILE A 257 -10.11 3.97 -0.12
CA ILE A 257 -11.27 4.85 -0.34
C ILE A 257 -12.51 4.28 0.35
N ALA A 258 -12.80 3.00 0.14
CA ALA A 258 -13.94 2.33 0.78
C ALA A 258 -13.81 2.26 2.31
N ALA A 259 -12.58 2.10 2.82
CA ALA A 259 -12.32 2.08 4.26
C ALA A 259 -12.53 3.46 4.89
N TYR A 260 -12.02 4.53 4.27
CA TYR A 260 -12.23 5.91 4.74
C TYR A 260 -13.67 6.36 4.63
N ASP A 261 -14.39 5.92 3.59
CA ASP A 261 -15.84 6.12 3.47
C ASP A 261 -16.60 5.46 4.63
N HIS A 262 -16.23 4.24 4.99
CA HIS A 262 -16.86 3.51 6.09
C HIS A 262 -16.61 4.14 7.48
N VAL A 263 -15.50 4.84 7.67
CA VAL A 263 -15.20 5.55 8.94
C VAL A 263 -15.54 7.05 8.89
N ASP A 264 -16.35 7.47 7.91
CA ASP A 264 -16.82 8.84 7.71
C ASP A 264 -15.68 9.89 7.62
N ASN A 265 -14.51 9.50 7.10
CA ASN A 265 -13.37 10.40 6.91
C ASN A 265 -13.31 10.93 5.47
N ALA A 266 -14.13 11.95 5.21
CA ALA A 266 -14.28 12.54 3.86
C ALA A 266 -12.99 13.17 3.32
N GLU A 267 -12.17 13.78 4.18
CA GLU A 267 -10.91 14.43 3.79
C GLU A 267 -9.92 13.40 3.24
N LYS A 268 -9.62 12.35 4.00
CA LYS A 268 -8.69 11.31 3.56
C LYS A 268 -9.22 10.52 2.38
N LYS A 269 -10.52 10.29 2.32
CA LYS A 269 -11.16 9.68 1.15
C LYS A 269 -10.84 10.47 -0.12
N LEU A 270 -11.03 11.79 -0.09
CA LEU A 270 -10.77 12.66 -1.25
C LEU A 270 -9.29 12.67 -1.63
N GLU A 271 -8.38 12.67 -0.67
CA GLU A 271 -6.94 12.59 -0.95
C GLU A 271 -6.54 11.27 -1.62
N VAL A 272 -7.05 10.15 -1.13
CA VAL A 272 -6.78 8.83 -1.76
C VAL A 272 -7.46 8.73 -3.13
N GLU A 273 -8.62 9.37 -3.35
CA GLU A 273 -9.23 9.49 -4.67
C GLU A 273 -8.32 10.25 -5.65
N LEU A 274 -7.68 11.34 -5.20
CA LEU A 274 -6.69 12.06 -6.02
C LEU A 274 -5.49 11.17 -6.34
N MET A 275 -4.95 10.42 -5.37
CA MET A 275 -3.87 9.45 -5.62
C MET A 275 -4.27 8.41 -6.67
N LEU A 276 -5.50 7.88 -6.58
CA LEU A 276 -6.00 6.91 -7.54
C LEU A 276 -6.14 7.51 -8.94
N GLN A 277 -6.62 8.75 -9.05
CA GLN A 277 -6.75 9.45 -10.32
C GLN A 277 -5.39 9.62 -11.01
N LEU A 278 -4.35 10.02 -10.26
CA LEU A 278 -2.98 10.23 -10.79
C LEU A 278 -2.40 8.98 -11.47
N ILE A 279 -2.69 7.79 -10.94
CA ILE A 279 -2.19 6.54 -11.51
C ILE A 279 -3.15 5.87 -12.49
N SER A 280 -4.41 6.30 -12.53
CA SER A 280 -5.44 5.76 -13.42
C SER A 280 -5.57 6.53 -14.73
N SER A 281 -5.12 7.78 -14.79
CA SER A 281 -5.00 8.53 -16.04
C SER A 281 -4.06 7.80 -17.01
N VAL A 282 -4.60 7.47 -18.18
CA VAL A 282 -3.80 7.04 -19.34
C VAL A 282 -3.05 8.29 -19.79
N GLU A 283 -1.73 8.23 -19.88
CA GLU A 283 -1.00 9.26 -20.63
C GLU A 283 -1.49 9.15 -22.07
N GLY A 284 -2.16 10.20 -22.54
CA GLY A 284 -2.79 10.26 -23.86
C GLY A 284 -1.78 10.23 -25.00
#